data_AF-A0A5E3WYG5-F1
#
_entry.id   AF-A0A5E3WYG5-F1
#
_cell.length_a   1.000
_cell.length_b   1.000
_cell.length_c   1.000
_cell.angle_alpha   90.00
_cell.angle_beta   90.00
_cell.angle_gamma   90.00
#
_symmetry.space_group_name_H-M   'P 1'
#
loop_
_entity.id
_entity.type
_entity.pdbx_description
1 polymer ?
#
loop_
_entity_poly.entity_id
_entity_poly.type
_entity_poly.pdbx_seq_one_letter_code
_entity_poly.pdbx_strand_id
1 'polypeptide(L)'
;MKVSASLTALALSASAYAAPSTTLTERFNKDYDRCTTGRASSDYLRENYQPWIKQLFSPCVGPTDTHNIWSSRTCVAAAVAMGPAIITDFAVCDKADTLFETDQPNLDYGVYASIVGDCAYDAKACPITRQNLLDLVYSELDKAGASIWPADASEILADVIGPIMEWSSNSYTGTVAYTRFNKWLHVSGYPGTITDGGEHTNGKTYFYDHEDDRD
;
A
#
# COMPACT_ATOMS: atom_id res chain seq x y z
N MET A 1 -53.76 -37.58 -21.54
CA MET A 1 -53.51 -36.46 -20.61
C MET A 1 -52.36 -35.64 -21.17
N LYS A 2 -52.62 -34.37 -21.51
CA LYS A 2 -51.59 -33.40 -21.94
C LYS A 2 -51.11 -32.66 -20.70
N VAL A 3 -49.81 -32.70 -20.41
CA VAL A 3 -49.19 -31.91 -19.34
C VAL A 3 -48.42 -30.79 -20.01
N SER A 4 -48.97 -29.57 -19.95
CA SER A 4 -48.28 -28.35 -20.39
C SER A 4 -47.35 -27.89 -19.28
N ALA A 5 -46.05 -27.85 -19.55
CA ALA A 5 -45.06 -27.23 -18.66
C ALA A 5 -44.77 -25.81 -19.17
N SER A 6 -45.12 -24.81 -18.36
CA SER A 6 -44.81 -23.40 -18.60
C SER A 6 -43.34 -23.12 -18.24
N LEU A 7 -42.56 -22.64 -19.20
CA LEU A 7 -41.19 -22.14 -18.99
C LEU A 7 -41.26 -20.63 -18.76
N THR A 8 -41.02 -20.21 -17.51
CA THR A 8 -40.86 -18.79 -17.15
C THR A 8 -39.42 -18.37 -17.47
N ALA A 9 -39.24 -17.53 -18.50
CA ALA A 9 -37.93 -16.97 -18.82
C ALA A 9 -37.61 -15.81 -17.87
N LEU A 10 -36.60 -15.97 -17.02
CA LEU A 10 -36.00 -14.89 -16.22
C LEU A 10 -35.06 -14.10 -17.13
N ALA A 11 -35.43 -12.87 -17.46
CA ALA A 11 -34.56 -11.92 -18.12
C ALA A 11 -33.53 -11.39 -17.11
N LEU A 12 -32.25 -11.74 -17.28
CA LEU A 12 -31.16 -11.04 -16.59
C LEU A 12 -30.95 -9.69 -17.27
N SER A 13 -31.35 -8.62 -16.59
CA SER A 13 -30.94 -7.25 -16.92
C SER A 13 -29.46 -7.08 -16.57
N ALA A 14 -28.60 -7.01 -17.58
CA ALA A 14 -27.22 -6.59 -17.43
C ALA A 14 -27.19 -5.07 -17.23
N SER A 15 -27.19 -4.65 -15.96
CA SER A 15 -26.83 -3.28 -15.59
C SER A 15 -25.30 -3.21 -15.64
N ALA A 16 -24.75 -2.64 -16.71
CA ALA A 16 -23.36 -2.23 -16.75
C ALA A 16 -23.19 -1.07 -15.75
N TYR A 17 -22.79 -1.39 -14.53
CA TYR A 17 -22.27 -0.40 -13.60
C TYR A 17 -20.79 -0.26 -13.88
N ALA A 18 -20.40 0.84 -14.54
CA ALA A 18 -19.01 1.27 -14.55
C ALA A 18 -18.62 1.59 -13.10
N ALA A 19 -17.69 0.84 -12.53
CA ALA A 19 -17.06 1.19 -11.26
C ALA A 19 -16.22 2.47 -11.45
N PRO A 20 -16.07 3.30 -10.40
CA PRO A 20 -15.41 4.60 -10.53
C PRO A 20 -13.89 4.43 -10.52
N SER A 21 -13.24 4.68 -11.65
CA SER A 21 -11.80 4.90 -11.82
C SER A 21 -11.34 6.29 -11.34
N THR A 22 -12.06 6.89 -10.39
CA THR A 22 -12.00 8.34 -10.11
C THR A 22 -10.82 8.76 -9.23
N THR A 23 -10.27 7.88 -8.39
CA THR A 23 -9.30 8.25 -7.34
C THR A 23 -7.90 8.59 -7.89
N LEU A 24 -7.40 7.86 -8.88
CA LEU A 24 -6.08 8.13 -9.48
C LEU A 24 -6.09 9.36 -10.40
N THR A 25 -7.16 9.54 -11.17
CA THR A 25 -7.32 10.71 -12.07
C THR A 25 -7.42 12.02 -11.27
N GLU A 26 -8.00 11.97 -10.07
CA GLU A 26 -8.10 13.11 -9.15
C GLU A 26 -6.74 13.53 -8.58
N ARG A 27 -5.80 12.60 -8.32
CA ARG A 27 -4.47 12.90 -7.78
C ARG A 27 -3.58 13.73 -8.71
N PHE A 28 -3.81 13.62 -10.01
CA PHE A 28 -3.12 14.41 -11.03
C PHE A 28 -3.95 15.63 -11.51
N ASN A 29 -5.08 15.91 -10.86
CA ASN A 29 -5.86 17.10 -11.14
C ASN A 29 -5.18 18.36 -10.57
N LYS A 30 -5.35 19.49 -11.23
CA LYS A 30 -4.78 20.79 -10.84
C LYS A 30 -5.21 21.25 -9.45
N ASP A 31 -6.39 20.81 -9.00
CA ASP A 31 -6.97 21.17 -7.71
C ASP A 31 -6.65 20.14 -6.59
N TYR A 32 -5.74 19.20 -6.84
CA TYR A 32 -5.34 18.20 -5.85
C TYR A 32 -4.46 18.81 -4.75
N ASP A 33 -5.06 19.00 -3.57
CA ASP A 33 -4.31 19.32 -2.35
C ASP A 33 -3.78 18.03 -1.71
N ARG A 34 -2.49 17.76 -1.95
CA ARG A 34 -1.76 16.60 -1.42
C ARG A 34 -1.83 16.53 0.10
N CYS A 35 -1.65 17.65 0.80
CA CYS A 35 -1.66 17.64 2.26
C CYS A 35 -3.06 17.29 2.79
N THR A 36 -4.08 17.98 2.29
CA THR A 36 -5.47 17.74 2.71
C THR A 36 -5.89 16.30 2.42
N THR A 37 -5.58 15.79 1.23
CA THR A 37 -5.93 14.42 0.84
C THR A 37 -5.13 13.36 1.61
N GLY A 38 -3.83 13.59 1.81
CA GLY A 38 -2.96 12.72 2.59
C GLY A 38 -3.43 12.62 4.05
N ARG A 39 -3.81 13.75 4.68
CA ARG A 39 -4.39 13.77 6.03
C ARG A 39 -5.73 13.03 6.08
N ALA A 40 -6.63 13.29 5.15
CA ALA A 40 -7.93 12.62 5.10
C ALA A 40 -7.79 11.10 4.97
N SER A 41 -6.90 10.63 4.09
CA SER A 41 -6.62 9.21 3.89
C SER A 41 -5.96 8.56 5.12
N SER A 42 -5.00 9.26 5.74
CA SER A 42 -4.41 8.85 7.01
C SER A 42 -5.44 8.72 8.13
N ASP A 43 -6.37 9.66 8.25
CA ASP A 43 -7.40 9.63 9.29
C ASP A 43 -8.43 8.53 9.01
N TYR A 44 -8.79 8.31 7.74
CA TYR A 44 -9.66 7.21 7.33
C TYR A 44 -9.05 5.84 7.70
N LEU A 45 -7.76 5.61 7.42
CA LEU A 45 -7.05 4.39 7.81
C LEU A 45 -7.04 4.18 9.33
N ARG A 46 -6.82 5.26 10.09
CA ARG A 46 -6.83 5.22 11.56
C ARG A 46 -8.22 4.86 12.12
N GLU A 47 -9.27 5.45 11.57
CA GLU A 47 -10.63 5.34 12.10
C GLU A 47 -11.33 4.04 11.71
N ASN A 48 -11.00 3.49 10.54
CA ASN A 48 -11.78 2.39 9.95
C ASN A 48 -11.00 1.06 9.86
N TYR A 49 -9.68 1.09 9.95
CA TYR A 49 -8.85 -0.11 9.77
C TYR A 49 -7.87 -0.32 10.92
N GLN A 50 -6.77 0.43 10.92
CA GLN A 50 -5.58 0.10 11.69
C GLN A 50 -5.08 1.35 12.43
N PRO A 51 -5.51 1.60 13.68
CA PRO A 51 -5.18 2.84 14.40
C PRO A 51 -3.69 3.00 14.71
N TRP A 52 -2.93 1.90 14.73
CA TRP A 52 -1.49 1.92 15.01
C TRP A 52 -0.67 2.59 13.89
N ILE A 53 -1.17 2.59 12.65
CA ILE A 53 -0.42 3.08 11.47
C ILE A 53 0.02 4.54 11.66
N LYS A 54 -0.80 5.40 12.29
CA LYS A 54 -0.49 6.82 12.53
C LYS A 54 0.79 7.06 13.32
N GLN A 55 1.20 6.12 14.15
CA GLN A 55 2.41 6.23 14.97
C GLN A 55 3.70 6.07 14.13
N LEU A 56 3.61 5.59 12.89
CA LEU A 56 4.72 5.49 11.94
C LEU A 56 4.89 6.77 11.09
N PHE A 57 3.87 7.63 11.00
CA PHE A 57 3.87 8.79 10.09
C PHE A 57 4.69 9.96 10.62
N SER A 58 4.36 10.43 11.82
CA SER A 58 5.00 11.60 12.41
C SER A 58 6.54 11.46 12.48
N PRO A 59 7.10 10.28 12.80
CA PRO A 59 8.54 10.07 12.78
C PRO A 59 9.15 10.05 11.35
N CYS A 60 8.40 9.66 10.32
CA CYS A 60 8.86 9.70 8.92
C CYS A 60 9.02 11.15 8.42
N VAL A 61 8.09 12.03 8.77
CA VAL A 61 8.04 13.40 8.23
C VAL A 61 8.90 14.40 9.02
N GLY A 62 9.33 14.07 10.24
CA GLY A 62 10.04 14.99 11.15
C GLY A 62 11.53 15.29 10.84
N PRO A 63 12.43 14.30 10.61
CA PRO A 63 13.88 14.56 10.53
C PRO A 63 14.61 14.11 9.25
N THR A 64 13.92 13.71 8.18
CA THR A 64 14.55 13.15 6.98
C THR A 64 15.17 14.19 6.03
N ASP A 65 16.32 13.88 5.41
CA ASP A 65 16.90 14.66 4.30
C ASP A 65 15.84 14.80 3.20
N THR A 66 15.55 16.05 2.82
CA THR A 66 14.33 16.54 2.16
C THR A 66 14.01 15.97 0.77
N HIS A 67 14.85 15.08 0.21
CA HIS A 67 14.76 14.70 -1.20
C HIS A 67 14.61 13.20 -1.49
N ASN A 68 14.78 12.31 -0.51
CA ASN A 68 14.52 10.88 -0.70
C ASN A 68 13.91 10.28 0.55
N ILE A 69 12.58 10.20 0.62
CA ILE A 69 11.94 9.60 1.79
C ILE A 69 12.24 8.08 1.89
N TRP A 70 12.59 7.41 0.80
CA TRP A 70 13.01 6.00 0.79
C TRP A 70 14.43 5.78 1.35
N SER A 71 15.15 6.85 1.69
CA SER A 71 16.38 6.75 2.51
C SER A 71 16.10 6.56 4.01
N SER A 72 14.84 6.69 4.43
CA SER A 72 14.43 6.49 5.82
C SER A 72 13.73 5.15 5.99
N ARG A 73 14.32 4.27 6.80
CA ARG A 73 13.70 3.00 7.20
C ARG A 73 12.30 3.21 7.80
N THR A 74 12.12 4.27 8.58
CA THR A 74 10.82 4.62 9.17
C THR A 74 9.79 5.01 8.11
N CYS A 75 10.19 5.75 7.08
CA CYS A 75 9.29 6.09 5.96
C CYS A 75 8.95 4.86 5.10
N VAL A 76 9.89 3.93 4.91
CA VAL A 76 9.59 2.66 4.23
C VAL A 76 8.61 1.82 5.05
N ALA A 77 8.74 1.76 6.39
CA ALA A 77 7.76 1.09 7.25
C ALA A 77 6.38 1.77 7.19
N ALA A 78 6.34 3.10 7.20
CA ALA A 78 5.10 3.86 7.03
C ALA A 78 4.46 3.58 5.66
N ALA A 79 5.25 3.55 4.58
CA ALA A 79 4.78 3.19 3.25
C ALA A 79 4.24 1.76 3.20
N VAL A 80 4.92 0.78 3.81
CA VAL A 80 4.39 -0.60 3.93
C VAL A 80 3.02 -0.60 4.60
N ALA A 81 2.82 0.23 5.62
CA ALA A 81 1.60 0.21 6.41
C ALA A 81 0.44 1.00 5.79
N MET A 82 0.69 2.12 5.11
CA MET A 82 -0.36 3.00 4.55
C MET A 82 -0.35 3.12 3.03
N GLY A 83 0.73 2.68 2.40
CA GLY A 83 1.04 2.82 0.99
C GLY A 83 1.87 4.07 0.62
N PRO A 84 2.65 3.99 -0.48
CA PRO A 84 3.62 5.02 -0.85
C PRO A 84 3.01 6.38 -1.26
N ALA A 85 1.90 6.36 -1.99
CA ALA A 85 1.21 7.58 -2.40
C ALA A 85 0.69 8.40 -1.21
N ILE A 86 0.04 7.76 -0.23
CA ILE A 86 -0.49 8.51 0.92
C ILE A 86 0.65 9.10 1.73
N ILE A 87 1.73 8.35 1.98
CA ILE A 87 2.81 8.87 2.83
C ILE A 87 3.51 10.07 2.18
N THR A 88 3.71 10.06 0.86
CA THR A 88 4.30 11.21 0.16
C THR A 88 3.36 12.41 0.17
N ASP A 89 2.05 12.21 0.02
CA ASP A 89 1.05 13.27 0.08
C ASP A 89 0.91 13.85 1.49
N PHE A 90 0.87 12.98 2.50
CA PHE A 90 0.85 13.38 3.91
C PHE A 90 2.12 14.17 4.27
N ALA A 91 3.28 13.77 3.76
CA ALA A 91 4.55 14.44 4.02
C ALA A 91 4.60 15.90 3.52
N VAL A 92 3.83 16.25 2.48
CA VAL A 92 3.71 17.64 1.99
C VAL A 92 3.17 18.59 3.07
N CYS A 93 2.42 18.09 4.04
CA CYS A 93 1.89 18.90 5.13
C CYS A 93 2.96 19.55 6.00
N ASP A 94 4.09 18.88 6.18
CA ASP A 94 5.20 19.36 7.01
C ASP A 94 6.40 19.78 6.14
N LYS A 95 6.52 19.20 4.93
CA LYS A 95 7.59 19.45 3.96
C LYS A 95 7.01 19.64 2.56
N ALA A 96 6.67 20.89 2.23
CA ALA A 96 5.95 21.25 1.01
C ALA A 96 6.67 20.83 -0.30
N ASP A 97 7.98 20.62 -0.28
CA ASP A 97 8.82 20.19 -1.40
C ASP A 97 8.96 18.67 -1.54
N THR A 98 8.25 17.88 -0.74
CA THR A 98 8.26 16.41 -0.86
C THR A 98 7.79 15.98 -2.24
N LEU A 99 8.62 15.21 -2.95
CA LEU A 99 8.30 14.69 -4.28
C LEU A 99 7.11 13.69 -4.25
N PHE A 100 6.45 13.48 -5.39
CA PHE A 100 5.56 12.32 -5.57
C PHE A 100 6.37 11.03 -5.49
N GLU A 101 5.74 9.94 -5.09
CA GLU A 101 6.38 8.63 -4.97
C GLU A 101 7.04 8.17 -6.28
N THR A 102 6.47 8.55 -7.43
CA THR A 102 7.03 8.27 -8.76
C THR A 102 8.35 8.99 -9.03
N ASP A 103 8.54 10.13 -8.39
CA ASP A 103 9.67 11.04 -8.62
C ASP A 103 10.73 10.93 -7.52
N GLN A 104 10.44 10.17 -6.46
CA GLN A 104 11.42 9.88 -5.41
C GLN A 104 12.63 9.15 -6.03
N PRO A 105 13.85 9.36 -5.51
CA PRO A 105 14.98 8.52 -5.84
C PRO A 105 14.73 7.09 -5.36
N ASN A 106 15.43 6.12 -5.96
CA ASN A 106 15.32 4.72 -5.56
C ASN A 106 15.55 4.53 -4.05
N LEU A 107 14.92 3.47 -3.52
CA LEU A 107 15.16 2.93 -2.19
C LEU A 107 16.65 2.85 -1.91
N ASP A 108 17.08 3.51 -0.84
CA ASP A 108 18.47 3.45 -0.39
C ASP A 108 18.84 1.99 -0.11
N TYR A 109 19.98 1.57 -0.64
CA TYR A 109 20.39 0.17 -0.55
C TYR A 109 20.76 -0.22 0.89
N GLY A 110 21.21 0.74 1.72
CA GLY A 110 21.42 0.54 3.14
C GLY A 110 20.10 0.29 3.89
N VAL A 111 19.03 0.98 3.51
CA VAL A 111 17.68 0.68 4.02
C VAL A 111 17.24 -0.72 3.60
N TYR A 112 17.39 -1.09 2.32
CA TYR A 112 17.10 -2.44 1.86
C TYR A 112 17.89 -3.50 2.64
N ALA A 113 19.20 -3.31 2.78
CA ALA A 113 20.06 -4.20 3.55
C ALA A 113 19.65 -4.29 5.01
N SER A 114 19.15 -3.21 5.61
CA SER A 114 18.62 -3.25 6.97
C SER A 114 17.37 -4.13 7.10
N ILE A 115 16.60 -4.32 6.02
CA ILE A 115 15.38 -5.13 6.00
C ILE A 115 15.71 -6.62 5.82
N VAL A 116 16.60 -6.94 4.88
CA VAL A 116 16.89 -8.34 4.51
C VAL A 116 18.15 -8.92 5.17
N GLY A 117 18.98 -8.07 5.79
CA GLY A 117 20.25 -8.42 6.42
C GLY A 117 21.46 -8.38 5.47
N ASP A 118 22.60 -8.85 5.96
CA ASP A 118 23.90 -8.78 5.27
C ASP A 118 23.92 -9.48 3.90
N CYS A 119 23.04 -10.47 3.69
CA CYS A 119 22.87 -11.14 2.40
C CYS A 119 22.37 -10.21 1.27
N ALA A 120 22.03 -8.95 1.57
CA ALA A 120 21.79 -7.93 0.57
C ALA A 120 23.02 -7.67 -0.32
N TYR A 121 24.24 -7.87 0.20
CA TYR A 121 25.47 -7.57 -0.53
C TYR A 121 26.06 -8.79 -1.26
N ASP A 122 25.40 -9.94 -1.19
CA ASP A 122 25.81 -11.14 -1.91
C ASP A 122 25.61 -10.98 -3.42
N ALA A 123 26.38 -11.74 -4.21
CA ALA A 123 26.25 -11.76 -5.68
C ALA A 123 24.82 -12.05 -6.16
N LYS A 124 24.07 -12.81 -5.36
CA LYS A 124 22.61 -12.92 -5.45
C LYS A 124 22.02 -12.40 -4.15
N ALA A 125 21.63 -11.13 -4.14
CA ALA A 125 20.99 -10.51 -3.00
C ALA A 125 19.77 -11.32 -2.53
N CYS A 126 19.64 -11.51 -1.22
CA CYS A 126 18.47 -12.15 -0.65
C CYS A 126 17.22 -11.29 -0.86
N PRO A 127 16.08 -11.91 -1.21
CA PRO A 127 14.83 -11.17 -1.42
C PRO A 127 14.14 -10.86 -0.09
N ILE A 128 13.25 -9.87 -0.11
CA ILE A 128 12.35 -9.55 1.00
C ILE A 128 11.33 -10.68 1.18
N THR A 129 11.16 -11.11 2.43
CA THR A 129 10.09 -12.02 2.85
C THR A 129 8.99 -11.25 3.60
N ARG A 130 7.84 -11.91 3.82
CA ARG A 130 6.79 -11.37 4.69
C ARG A 130 7.29 -11.06 6.10
N GLN A 131 8.14 -11.94 6.64
CA GLN A 131 8.68 -11.76 7.97
C GLN A 131 9.58 -10.52 8.03
N ASN A 132 10.38 -10.25 7.00
CA ASN A 132 11.20 -9.03 6.95
C ASN A 132 10.35 -7.76 7.00
N LEU A 133 9.22 -7.72 6.29
CA LEU A 133 8.30 -6.56 6.32
C LEU A 133 7.54 -6.45 7.64
N LEU A 134 7.18 -7.58 8.26
CA LEU A 134 6.55 -7.62 9.57
C LEU A 134 7.52 -7.08 10.63
N ASP A 135 8.74 -7.59 10.65
CA ASP A 135 9.80 -7.15 11.57
C ASP A 135 10.13 -5.67 11.37
N LEU A 136 10.15 -5.19 10.13
CA LEU A 136 10.30 -3.77 9.82
C LEU A 136 9.22 -2.94 10.52
N VAL A 137 7.94 -3.27 10.32
CA VAL A 137 6.81 -2.53 10.91
C VAL A 137 6.87 -2.55 12.44
N TYR A 138 7.03 -3.72 13.06
CA TYR A 138 7.10 -3.83 14.51
C TYR A 138 8.33 -3.12 15.10
N SER A 139 9.49 -3.20 14.44
CA SER A 139 10.70 -2.51 14.91
C SER A 139 10.58 -0.99 14.87
N GLU A 140 9.92 -0.44 13.84
CA GLU A 140 9.72 1.00 13.73
C GLU A 140 8.59 1.50 14.66
N LEU A 141 7.58 0.67 14.95
CA LEU A 141 6.59 0.95 16.01
C LEU A 141 7.25 1.02 17.39
N ASP A 142 8.12 0.06 17.71
CA ASP A 142 8.86 0.04 18.98
C ASP A 142 9.73 1.30 19.13
N LYS A 143 10.51 1.59 18.09
CA LYS A 143 11.36 2.79 18.02
C LYS A 143 10.56 4.09 18.14
N ALA A 144 9.35 4.13 17.60
CA ALA A 144 8.44 5.27 17.73
C ALA A 144 7.80 5.38 19.13
N GLY A 145 8.03 4.43 20.03
CA GLY A 145 7.39 4.38 21.34
C GLY A 145 5.89 4.13 21.24
N ALA A 146 5.46 3.28 20.30
CA ALA A 146 4.05 3.04 20.03
C ALA A 146 3.30 2.56 21.29
N SER A 147 2.16 3.20 21.53
CA SER A 147 1.20 2.87 22.59
C SER A 147 0.05 2.00 22.08
N ILE A 148 -0.20 2.02 20.78
CA ILE A 148 -1.22 1.21 20.10
C ILE A 148 -0.49 0.23 19.21
N TRP A 149 -0.78 -1.06 19.37
CA TRP A 149 -0.18 -2.13 18.61
C TRP A 149 -1.21 -2.82 17.73
N PRO A 150 -0.79 -3.42 16.61
CA PRO A 150 -1.62 -4.37 15.87
C PRO A 150 -2.16 -5.46 16.80
N ALA A 151 -3.42 -5.84 16.63
CA ALA A 151 -4.06 -6.83 17.49
C ALA A 151 -3.43 -8.22 17.33
N ASP A 152 -3.07 -8.57 16.09
CA ASP A 152 -2.34 -9.80 15.77
C ASP A 152 -1.42 -9.60 14.56
N ALA A 153 -0.29 -10.31 14.56
CA ALA A 153 0.64 -10.33 13.44
C ALA A 153 0.00 -10.94 12.18
N SER A 154 -0.94 -11.88 12.33
CA SER A 154 -1.60 -12.50 11.18
C SER A 154 -2.46 -11.52 10.38
N GLU A 155 -3.05 -10.52 11.05
CA GLU A 155 -3.84 -9.45 10.45
C GLU A 155 -2.97 -8.55 9.58
N ILE A 156 -1.82 -8.07 10.10
CA ILE A 156 -0.86 -7.29 9.29
C ILE A 156 -0.37 -8.11 8.11
N LEU A 157 -0.05 -9.37 8.34
CA LEU A 157 0.41 -10.27 7.31
C LEU A 157 -0.63 -10.45 6.19
N ALA A 158 -1.93 -10.46 6.52
CA ALA A 158 -3.02 -10.68 5.57
C ALA A 158 -3.48 -9.40 4.86
N ASP A 159 -3.59 -8.30 5.60
CA ASP A 159 -4.28 -7.08 5.14
C ASP A 159 -3.31 -5.96 4.73
N VAL A 160 -2.04 -6.06 5.15
CA VAL A 160 -1.02 -5.04 4.85
C VAL A 160 0.10 -5.62 4.00
N ILE A 161 0.76 -6.68 4.47
CA ILE A 161 2.00 -7.21 3.85
C ILE A 161 1.70 -8.14 2.69
N GLY A 162 0.82 -9.12 2.86
CA GLY A 162 0.47 -10.09 1.82
C GLY A 162 0.03 -9.44 0.51
N PRO A 163 -0.79 -8.38 0.57
CA PRO A 163 -1.07 -7.48 -0.53
C PRO A 163 0.21 -7.06 -1.30
N ILE A 164 1.27 -6.61 -0.61
CA ILE A 164 2.51 -6.12 -1.23
C ILE A 164 3.24 -7.26 -1.93
N MET A 165 3.22 -8.45 -1.31
CA MET A 165 3.83 -9.65 -1.87
C MET A 165 3.11 -10.10 -3.15
N GLU A 166 1.78 -10.04 -3.17
CA GLU A 166 0.97 -10.35 -4.36
C GLU A 166 1.32 -9.40 -5.49
N TRP A 167 1.27 -8.09 -5.26
CA TRP A 167 1.62 -7.08 -6.29
C TRP A 167 3.06 -7.25 -6.80
N SER A 168 3.99 -7.53 -5.88
CA SER A 168 5.41 -7.53 -6.21
C SER A 168 5.88 -8.83 -6.86
N SER A 169 5.26 -9.96 -6.54
CA SER A 169 5.73 -11.31 -6.89
C SER A 169 4.65 -12.27 -7.43
N ASN A 170 3.42 -11.79 -7.64
CA ASN A 170 2.24 -12.61 -7.99
C ASN A 170 2.03 -13.77 -7.00
N SER A 171 2.40 -13.54 -5.74
CA SER A 171 2.28 -14.53 -4.67
C SER A 171 2.24 -13.87 -3.29
N TYR A 172 1.11 -14.05 -2.60
CA TYR A 172 0.88 -13.61 -1.22
C TYR A 172 1.92 -14.11 -0.21
N THR A 173 2.60 -15.22 -0.51
CA THR A 173 3.64 -15.85 0.34
C THR A 173 4.99 -15.95 -0.34
N GLY A 174 5.16 -15.29 -1.49
CA GLY A 174 6.39 -15.29 -2.25
C GLY A 174 7.51 -14.51 -1.58
N THR A 175 8.50 -14.14 -2.37
CA THR A 175 9.59 -13.26 -1.94
C THR A 175 9.78 -12.17 -2.98
N VAL A 176 10.15 -10.97 -2.54
CA VAL A 176 10.23 -9.79 -3.39
C VAL A 176 11.69 -9.35 -3.56
N ALA A 177 12.15 -9.30 -4.80
CA ALA A 177 13.47 -8.75 -5.11
C ALA A 177 13.49 -7.22 -4.92
N TYR A 178 14.67 -6.65 -4.63
CA TYR A 178 14.88 -5.20 -4.52
C TYR A 178 14.19 -4.41 -5.63
N THR A 179 14.37 -4.79 -6.90
CA THR A 179 13.82 -4.06 -8.05
C THR A 179 12.30 -4.01 -8.05
N ARG A 180 11.62 -5.08 -7.61
CA ARG A 180 10.15 -5.14 -7.51
C ARG A 180 9.64 -4.36 -6.31
N PHE A 181 10.28 -4.48 -5.15
CA PHE A 181 9.89 -3.69 -3.97
C PHE A 181 10.14 -2.19 -4.19
N ASN A 182 11.26 -1.83 -4.81
CA ASN A 182 11.53 -0.46 -5.22
C ASN A 182 10.47 0.02 -6.19
N LYS A 183 10.10 -0.76 -7.21
CA LYS A 183 9.03 -0.37 -8.14
C LYS A 183 7.71 -0.14 -7.39
N TRP A 184 7.34 -1.03 -6.46
CA TRP A 184 6.15 -0.90 -5.63
C TRP A 184 6.12 0.45 -4.90
N LEU A 185 7.24 0.86 -4.28
CA LEU A 185 7.38 2.16 -3.60
C LEU A 185 7.15 3.36 -4.52
N HIS A 186 7.25 3.23 -5.85
CA HIS A 186 7.15 4.34 -6.79
C HIS A 186 5.86 4.33 -7.62
N VAL A 187 5.07 3.27 -7.56
CA VAL A 187 3.88 3.16 -8.42
C VAL A 187 2.62 2.75 -7.69
N SER A 188 2.72 2.22 -6.47
CA SER A 188 1.54 1.84 -5.70
C SER A 188 0.85 3.09 -5.14
N GLY A 189 -0.37 3.34 -5.61
CA GLY A 189 -1.35 4.16 -4.90
C GLY A 189 -1.82 3.44 -3.64
N TYR A 190 -2.28 4.16 -2.62
CA TYR A 190 -3.22 3.58 -1.65
C TYR A 190 -4.31 4.57 -1.27
N PRO A 191 -5.40 4.66 -2.03
CA PRO A 191 -6.58 5.33 -1.55
C PRO A 191 -7.79 4.40 -1.75
N GLY A 192 -8.00 3.48 -0.80
CA GLY A 192 -9.26 2.72 -0.69
C GLY A 192 -9.13 1.20 -0.85
N THR A 193 -10.09 0.50 -0.26
CA THR A 193 -10.43 -0.89 -0.60
C THR A 193 -11.05 -0.89 -1.99
N ILE A 194 -10.47 -1.64 -2.93
CA ILE A 194 -11.26 -2.14 -4.05
C ILE A 194 -12.12 -3.26 -3.46
N THR A 195 -13.29 -2.91 -2.93
CA THR A 195 -14.38 -3.89 -2.83
C THR A 195 -14.82 -4.17 -4.24
N ASP A 196 -14.23 -5.22 -4.76
CA ASP A 196 -14.53 -5.82 -6.03
C ASP A 196 -16.05 -5.91 -6.22
N GLY A 197 -16.56 -5.17 -7.20
CA GLY A 197 -17.94 -5.18 -7.63
C GLY A 197 -18.33 -6.48 -8.36
N GLY A 198 -17.71 -7.62 -7.98
CA GLY A 198 -18.07 -8.95 -8.43
C GLY A 198 -17.23 -9.56 -9.56
N GLU A 199 -16.05 -9.04 -9.91
CA GLU A 199 -15.24 -9.58 -11.03
C GLU A 199 -14.02 -10.41 -10.60
N HIS A 200 -13.58 -10.35 -9.35
CA HIS A 200 -12.56 -11.19 -8.74
C HIS A 200 -13.17 -12.21 -7.77
N THR A 201 -13.49 -13.39 -8.31
CA THR A 201 -14.22 -14.50 -7.67
C THR A 201 -13.54 -15.18 -6.48
N ASN A 202 -12.50 -14.60 -5.86
CA ASN A 202 -11.77 -15.23 -4.76
C ASN A 202 -12.07 -14.66 -3.36
N GLY A 203 -12.97 -13.67 -3.27
CA GLY A 203 -13.49 -13.17 -1.99
C GLY A 203 -12.46 -12.43 -1.13
N LYS A 204 -11.53 -11.71 -1.77
CA LYS A 204 -10.45 -10.99 -1.06
C LYS A 204 -10.51 -9.47 -1.26
N THR A 205 -10.29 -8.79 -0.14
CA THR A 205 -9.73 -7.46 0.10
C THR A 205 -8.56 -7.02 -0.79
N TYR A 206 -8.72 -6.42 -1.97
CA TYR A 206 -7.57 -5.81 -2.67
C TYR A 206 -7.48 -4.32 -2.34
N PHE A 207 -6.26 -3.87 -2.10
CA PHE A 207 -5.99 -2.49 -1.74
C PHE A 207 -5.05 -1.79 -2.75
N TYR A 208 -5.02 -2.26 -4.01
CA TYR A 208 -4.07 -1.76 -4.99
C TYR A 208 -4.74 -1.24 -6.23
N ASP A 209 -4.21 -0.11 -6.68
CA ASP A 209 -4.09 0.16 -8.10
C ASP A 209 -2.96 -0.73 -8.65
N HIS A 210 -3.30 -1.66 -9.54
CA HIS A 210 -2.33 -2.36 -10.38
C HIS A 210 -1.67 -1.37 -11.36
N GLU A 211 -0.53 -1.74 -11.94
CA GLU A 211 0.17 -0.88 -12.93
C GLU A 211 -0.76 -0.47 -14.10
N ASP A 212 -1.75 -1.32 -14.41
CA ASP A 212 -2.75 -1.11 -15.46
C ASP A 212 -3.89 -0.15 -15.07
N ASP A 213 -4.04 0.18 -13.79
CA ASP A 213 -5.10 1.09 -13.30
C ASP A 213 -4.70 2.57 -13.44
N ARG A 214 -3.49 2.85 -13.93
CA ARG A 214 -2.95 4.22 -14.13
C ARG A 214 -3.18 4.80 -15.53
N ASP A 215 -3.52 3.95 -16.51
CA ASP A 215 -3.78 4.33 -17.91
C ASP A 215 -5.28 4.50 -18.22
#